data_AF-E3NQZ2-F1
#
_entry.id   AF-E3NQZ2-F1
#
_cell.length_a   1.000
_cell.length_b   1.000
_cell.length_c   1.000
_cell.angle_alpha   90.00
_cell.angle_beta   90.00
_cell.angle_gamma   90.00
#
_symmetry.space_group_name_H-M   'P 1'
#
loop_
_entity.id
_entity.type
_entity.pdbx_description
1 polymer ?
#
loop_
_entity_poly.entity_id
_entity_poly.type
_entity_poly.pdbx_seq_one_letter_code
_entity_poly.pdbx_strand_id
1 'polypeptide(L)' 'MRYVKKRFSLIKCKKCQFFDISHVFIENDKYLTFDRDQMLSYVDNSIHLTGPGIKMCEPVFQKVAREVMDTI' A
#
# COMPACT_ATOMS: atom_id res chain seq x y z
N MET A 1 3.70 10.60 7.21
CA MET A 1 4.46 9.33 7.35
C MET A 1 5.59 9.30 8.42
N ARG A 2 6.05 10.43 8.99
CA ARG A 2 7.22 10.47 9.91
C ARG A 2 7.14 9.47 11.09
N TYR A 3 6.00 9.39 11.77
CA TYR A 3 5.81 8.48 12.91
C TYR A 3 5.71 7.01 12.50
N VAL A 4 5.13 6.72 11.32
CA VAL A 4 5.03 5.36 10.77
C VAL A 4 6.43 4.82 10.45
N LYS A 5 7.25 5.61 9.73
CA LYS A 5 8.64 5.26 9.42
C LYS A 5 9.46 5.01 10.70
N LYS A 6 9.29 5.86 11.73
CA LYS A 6 9.93 5.65 13.04
C LYS A 6 9.52 4.31 13.67
N ARG A 7 8.22 3.98 13.71
CA ARG A 7 7.74 2.70 14.27
C ARG A 7 8.31 1.49 13.52
N PHE A 8 8.32 1.54 12.18
CA PHE A 8 8.88 0.44 11.38
C PHE A 8 10.39 0.27 11.60
N SER A 9 11.15 1.35 11.78
CA SER A 9 12.58 1.26 12.07
C SER A 9 12.92 0.57 13.40
N LEU A 10 11.96 0.45 14.32
CA LEU A 10 12.15 -0.21 15.61
C LEU A 10 11.98 -1.73 15.53
N ILE A 11 11.50 -2.27 14.40
CA ILE A 11 11.25 -3.70 14.25
C ILE A 11 12.57 -4.43 13.96
N LYS A 12 12.94 -5.36 14.85
CA LYS A 12 14.21 -6.11 14.77
C LYS A 12 14.09 -7.48 14.10
N CYS A 13 12.87 -7.91 13.77
CA CYS A 13 12.65 -9.23 13.18
C CYS A 13 13.14 -9.27 11.73
N LYS A 14 14.11 -10.13 11.44
CA LYS A 14 14.64 -10.34 10.09
C LYS A 14 13.79 -11.29 9.22
N LYS A 15 12.80 -11.97 9.82
CA LYS A 15 11.86 -12.85 9.10
C LYS A 15 10.66 -12.08 8.54
N CYS A 16 10.45 -10.83 8.97
CA CYS A 16 9.33 -10.01 8.50
C CYS A 16 9.76 -9.21 7.28
N GLN A 17 8.91 -9.19 6.26
CA GLN A 17 9.05 -8.31 5.10
C GLN A 17 8.08 -7.14 5.22
N PHE A 18 8.59 -5.93 5.02
CA PHE A 18 7.80 -4.72 5.01
C PHE A 18 7.59 -4.27 3.58
N PHE A 19 6.36 -3.88 3.25
CA PHE A 19 6.02 -3.28 1.98
C PHE A 19 5.20 -2.01 2.21
N ASP A 20 5.28 -1.08 1.27
CA ASP A 20 4.61 0.22 1.36
C ASP A 20 3.72 0.42 0.14
N ILE A 21 2.41 0.54 0.35
CA ILE A 21 1.43 0.86 -0.68
C ILE A 21 1.10 2.35 -0.73
N SER A 22 1.62 3.18 0.19
CA SER A 22 1.24 4.59 0.32
C SER A 22 1.47 5.39 -0.96
N HIS A 23 2.57 5.08 -1.67
CA HIS A 23 2.95 5.75 -2.92
C HIS A 23 1.96 5.54 -4.07
N VAL A 24 1.18 4.45 -4.03
CA VAL A 24 0.18 4.12 -5.04
C VAL A 24 -1.01 5.09 -4.99
N PHE A 25 -1.25 5.69 -3.83
CA PHE A 25 -2.34 6.62 -3.59
C PHE A 25 -1.87 8.08 -3.58
N ILE A 26 -0.71 8.41 -4.14
CA ILE A 26 -0.22 9.79 -4.22
C ILE A 26 -0.36 10.32 -5.65
N GLU A 27 -1.10 11.41 -5.80
CA GLU A 27 -1.23 12.17 -7.04
C GLU A 27 -0.94 13.64 -6.73
N ASN A 28 0.06 14.25 -7.39
CA ASN A 28 0.47 15.64 -7.19
C ASN A 28 0.70 16.01 -5.71
N ASP A 29 1.47 15.18 -4.98
CA ASP A 29 1.73 15.30 -3.54
C ASP A 29 0.50 15.27 -2.62
N LYS A 30 -0.66 14.86 -3.15
CA LYS A 30 -1.90 14.70 -2.40
C LYS A 30 -2.34 13.25 -2.39
N TYR A 31 -3.00 12.86 -1.30
CA TYR A 31 -3.54 11.51 -1.17
C TYR A 31 -4.82 11.40 -2.01
N LEU A 32 -4.81 10.50 -2.99
CA LEU A 32 -5.94 10.22 -3.86
C LEU A 32 -6.84 9.19 -3.18
N THR A 33 -8.03 9.63 -2.79
CA THR A 33 -9.01 8.79 -2.07
C THR A 33 -10.09 8.20 -2.97
N PHE A 34 -10.13 8.55 -4.26
CA PHE A 34 -11.15 8.09 -5.20
C PHE A 34 -10.65 8.04 -6.65
N ASP A 35 -11.25 7.15 -7.43
CA ASP A 35 -11.15 7.08 -8.88
C ASP A 35 -11.97 8.21 -9.51
N ARG A 36 -11.30 9.14 -10.19
CA ARG A 36 -11.95 10.31 -10.81
C ARG A 36 -12.78 9.92 -12.03
N ASP A 37 -12.37 8.90 -12.76
CA ASP A 37 -13.01 8.49 -14.01
C ASP A 37 -14.24 7.63 -13.73
N GLN A 38 -14.15 6.76 -12.72
CA GLN A 38 -15.26 5.87 -12.33
C GLN A 38 -16.13 6.44 -11.21
N MET A 39 -15.72 7.54 -10.58
CA MET A 39 -16.39 8.14 -9.42
C MET A 39 -16.54 7.18 -8.23
N LEU A 40 -15.56 6.29 -8.03
CA LEU A 40 -15.56 5.28 -6.95
C LEU A 40 -14.54 5.64 -5.87
N SER A 41 -14.92 5.51 -4.60
CA SER A 41 -13.94 5.67 -3.50
C SER A 41 -12.91 4.53 -3.54
N TYR A 42 -11.64 4.83 -3.29
CA TYR A 42 -10.59 3.85 -3.05
C TYR A 42 -10.58 3.33 -1.60
N VAL A 43 -11.21 4.06 -0.68
CA VAL A 43 -11.21 3.75 0.76
C VAL A 43 -12.62 3.91 1.32
N ASP A 44 -13.19 2.89 1.96
CA ASP A 44 -14.59 2.92 2.45
C ASP A 44 -14.74 3.50 3.88
N ASN A 45 -13.70 3.38 4.72
CA ASN A 45 -13.70 3.79 6.13
C ASN A 45 -12.32 4.19 6.66
N SER A 46 -11.49 4.78 5.80
CA SER A 46 -10.09 5.17 6.08
C SER A 46 -9.09 4.02 6.30
N ILE A 47 -9.53 2.75 6.37
CA ILE A 47 -8.62 1.59 6.57
C ILE A 47 -8.82 0.43 5.59
N HIS A 48 -10.03 0.21 5.03
CA HIS A 48 -10.21 -0.83 4.01
C HIS A 48 -10.13 -0.25 2.61
N LEU A 49 -9.50 -1.01 1.71
CA LEU A 49 -9.45 -0.70 0.29
C LEU A 49 -10.66 -1.30 -0.41
N THR A 50 -11.31 -0.50 -1.25
CA THR A 50 -12.37 -0.98 -2.15
C THR A 50 -11.76 -1.77 -3.31
N GLY A 51 -12.58 -2.41 -4.14
CA GLY A 51 -12.12 -3.10 -5.35
C GLY A 51 -11.21 -2.23 -6.25
N PRO A 52 -11.60 -1.00 -6.59
CA PRO A 52 -10.73 -0.06 -7.30
C PRO A 52 -9.42 0.24 -6.57
N GLY A 53 -9.46 0.42 -5.24
CA GLY A 53 -8.27 0.66 -4.42
C GLY A 53 -7.30 -0.54 -4.43
N ILE A 54 -7.84 -1.76 -4.38
CA ILE A 54 -7.04 -3.00 -4.46
C ILE A 54 -6.37 -3.12 -5.84
N LYS A 55 -7.09 -2.79 -6.92
CA LYS A 55 -6.55 -2.85 -8.29
C LYS A 55 -5.32 -1.95 -8.46
N MET A 56 -5.32 -0.77 -7.84
CA MET A 56 -4.16 0.13 -7.83
C MET A 56 -2.94 -0.50 -7.12
N CYS A 57 -3.15 -1.31 -6.08
CA CYS A 57 -2.08 -1.96 -5.33
C CYS A 57 -1.51 -3.22 -6.00
N GLU A 58 -2.13 -3.72 -7.07
CA GLU A 58 -1.78 -4.99 -7.69
C GLU A 58 -0.29 -5.12 -8.07
N PRO A 59 0.38 -4.10 -8.65
CA PRO A 59 1.81 -4.19 -8.95
C PRO A 59 2.69 -4.40 -7.71
N VAL A 60 2.33 -3.76 -6.59
CA VAL A 60 3.05 -3.90 -5.31
C VAL A 60 2.83 -5.30 -4.74
N PHE A 61 1.58 -5.78 -4.73
CA PHE A 61 1.28 -7.12 -4.22
C PHE A 61 1.95 -8.23 -5.04
N GLN A 62 1.94 -8.12 -6.37
CA GLN A 62 2.64 -9.07 -7.24
C GLN A 62 4.15 -9.09 -6.96
N LYS A 63 4.76 -7.91 -6.74
CA LYS A 63 6.18 -7.83 -6.38
C LYS A 63 6.46 -8.50 -5.04
N VAL A 64 5.68 -8.18 -4.00
CA VAL A 64 5.84 -8.77 -2.66
C VAL A 64 5.64 -10.29 -2.71
N ALA A 65 4.62 -10.77 -3.42
CA ALA A 65 4.37 -12.19 -3.58
C ALA A 65 5.56 -12.90 -4.24
N ARG A 66 6.14 -12.35 -5.31
CA ARG A 66 7.35 -12.90 -5.93
C ARG A 66 8.53 -12.93 -4.96
N GLU A 67 8.80 -11.81 -4.29
CA GLU A 67 9.90 -11.72 -3.31
C GLU A 67 9.76 -12.74 -2.17
N VAL A 68 8.54 -12.99 -1.68
CA VAL A 68 8.30 -14.02 -0.65
C VAL A 68 8.51 -15.42 -1.23
N MET A 69 7.93 -15.72 -2.40
CA MET A 69 8.00 -17.05 -3.01
C MET A 69 9.42 -17.43 -3.44
N ASP A 70 10.23 -16.48 -3.90
CA ASP A 70 11.64 -16.71 -4.27
C ASP A 70 12.55 -16.96 -3.06
N THR A 71 12.05 -16.71 -1.83
CA THR A 71 12.80 -16.93 -0.58
C THR A 71 12.45 -18.23 0.15
N ILE A 72 11.50 -19.01 -0.37
CA ILE A 72 11.10 -20.35 0.12
C ILE A 72 11.81 -21.41 -0.70
#